data_AF-A0A961UAZ8-F1
#
_entry.id   AF-A0A961UAZ8-F1
#
_cell.length_a   1.000
_cell.length_b   1.000
_cell.length_c   1.000
_cell.angle_alpha   90.00
_cell.angle_beta   90.00
_cell.angle_gamma   90.00
#
_symmetry.space_group_name_H-M   'P 1'
#
loop_
_entity.id
_entity.type
_entity.pdbx_description
1 polymer ?
#
loop_
_entity_poly.entity_id
_entity_poly.type
_entity_poly.pdbx_seq_one_letter_code
_entity_poly.pdbx_strand_id
1 'polypeptide(L)'
;SVPLHEDNRNNTFRDVLAAAASAIPKSHRSAVINAVDDFLKPKQATPGYFDVLANSINIMQDRITRSRIAGEPPHVLLTPRLADMGIFDFDKAEMAIEEGRRCARYALPEIERLLNGHRA
;
A
#
# COMPACT_ATOMS: atom_id res chain seq x y z
N SER A 1 -0.68 -30.95 25.13
CA SER A 1 -1.43 -30.61 23.90
C SER A 1 -2.56 -29.68 24.27
N VAL A 2 -2.30 -28.37 24.25
CA VAL A 2 -3.30 -27.33 24.54
C VAL A 2 -3.89 -26.91 23.19
N PRO A 3 -5.19 -27.08 22.91
CA PRO A 3 -5.77 -26.57 21.68
C PRO A 3 -6.03 -25.07 21.81
N LEU A 4 -5.67 -24.38 20.73
CA LEU A 4 -5.76 -22.95 20.49
C LEU A 4 -7.22 -22.48 20.57
N HIS A 5 -7.48 -21.50 21.43
CA HIS A 5 -8.75 -20.77 21.47
C HIS A 5 -8.60 -19.52 20.61
N GLU A 6 -8.63 -19.71 19.28
CA GLU A 6 -8.46 -18.61 18.33
C GLU A 6 -9.27 -18.86 17.06
N ASP A 7 -10.59 -19.00 17.20
CA ASP A 7 -11.52 -18.79 16.07
C ASP A 7 -12.97 -18.62 16.57
N ASN A 8 -13.34 -17.45 17.13
CA ASN A 8 -14.75 -17.22 17.47
C ASN A 8 -15.18 -15.75 17.59
N ARG A 9 -14.74 -14.87 16.68
CA ARG A 9 -15.27 -13.48 16.62
C ARG A 9 -16.00 -13.14 15.32
N ASN A 10 -15.68 -13.83 14.22
CA ASN A 10 -16.33 -13.56 12.92
C ASN A 10 -17.62 -14.37 12.70
N ASN A 11 -17.82 -15.47 13.42
CA ASN A 11 -19.02 -16.31 13.28
C ASN A 11 -20.20 -15.78 14.12
N THR A 12 -19.93 -15.21 15.30
CA THR A 12 -20.96 -14.68 16.22
C THR A 12 -21.87 -13.64 15.57
N PHE A 13 -21.32 -12.73 14.76
CA PHE A 13 -22.12 -11.66 14.14
C PHE A 13 -23.01 -12.21 13.01
N ARG A 14 -22.53 -13.20 12.26
CA ARG A 14 -23.28 -13.85 11.19
C ARG A 14 -24.41 -14.72 11.73
N ASP A 15 -24.19 -15.38 12.87
CA ASP A 15 -25.19 -16.19 13.55
C ASP A 15 -26.34 -15.34 14.13
N VAL A 16 -26.01 -14.17 14.71
CA VAL A 16 -27.02 -13.21 15.19
C VAL A 16 -27.83 -12.63 14.02
N LEU A 17 -27.20 -12.35 12.89
CA LEU A 17 -27.88 -11.91 11.66
C LEU A 17 -28.78 -13.00 11.06
N ALA A 18 -28.32 -14.24 11.03
CA ALA A 18 -29.10 -15.38 10.57
C ALA A 18 -30.31 -15.66 11.50
N ALA A 19 -30.12 -15.55 12.82
CA ALA A 19 -31.20 -15.64 13.80
C ALA A 19 -32.22 -14.51 13.64
N ALA A 20 -31.76 -13.26 13.43
CA ALA A 20 -32.64 -12.12 13.17
C ALA A 20 -33.45 -12.29 11.87
N ALA A 21 -32.85 -12.87 10.81
CA ALA A 21 -33.53 -13.17 9.55
C ALA A 21 -34.60 -14.26 9.69
N SER A 22 -34.45 -15.17 10.66
CA SER A 22 -35.41 -16.25 10.93
C SER A 22 -36.67 -15.80 11.67
N ALA A 23 -36.61 -14.66 12.38
CA ALA A 23 -37.72 -14.08 13.15
C ALA A 23 -38.69 -13.23 12.31
N ILE A 24 -38.51 -13.19 10.98
CA ILE A 24 -39.21 -12.28 10.06
C ILE A 24 -40.37 -13.01 9.36
N PRO A 25 -41.61 -12.47 9.39
CA PRO A 25 -42.76 -13.06 8.70
C PRO A 25 -42.48 -13.30 7.22
N LYS A 26 -42.96 -14.45 6.68
CA LYS A 26 -42.70 -14.90 5.30
C LYS A 26 -43.08 -13.87 4.22
N SER A 27 -44.00 -12.93 4.51
CA SER A 27 -44.45 -11.87 3.59
C SER A 27 -43.42 -10.78 3.32
N HIS A 28 -42.38 -10.63 4.16
CA HIS A 28 -41.37 -9.57 4.03
C HIS A 28 -39.93 -10.11 4.09
N ARG A 29 -39.76 -11.44 4.05
CA ARG A 29 -38.45 -12.12 4.14
C ARG A 29 -37.50 -11.68 3.03
N SER A 30 -38.00 -11.47 1.81
CA SER A 30 -37.19 -11.01 0.68
C SER A 30 -36.65 -9.60 0.88
N ALA A 31 -37.45 -8.68 1.44
CA ALA A 31 -37.03 -7.31 1.70
C ALA A 31 -35.90 -7.25 2.73
N VAL A 32 -35.98 -8.05 3.80
CA VAL A 32 -34.95 -8.03 4.83
C VAL A 32 -33.69 -8.79 4.42
N ILE A 33 -33.81 -9.90 3.68
CA ILE A 33 -32.64 -10.56 3.10
C ILE A 33 -31.89 -9.61 2.16
N ASN A 34 -32.61 -8.86 1.32
CA ASN A 34 -31.99 -7.88 0.43
C ASN A 34 -31.34 -6.72 1.20
N ALA A 35 -31.98 -6.22 2.25
CA ALA A 35 -31.40 -5.16 3.09
C ALA A 35 -30.15 -5.61 3.84
N VAL A 36 -30.14 -6.86 4.34
CA VAL A 36 -28.98 -7.46 4.98
C VAL A 36 -27.85 -7.70 3.97
N ASP A 37 -28.16 -8.21 2.78
CA ASP A 37 -27.17 -8.43 1.71
C ASP A 37 -26.53 -7.11 1.27
N ASP A 38 -27.32 -6.04 1.11
CA ASP A 38 -26.82 -4.73 0.72
C ASP A 38 -25.98 -4.07 1.82
N PHE A 39 -26.30 -4.30 3.10
CA PHE A 39 -25.52 -3.86 4.24
C PHE A 39 -24.20 -4.63 4.41
N LEU A 40 -24.21 -5.94 4.09
CA LEU A 40 -23.04 -6.81 4.16
C LEU A 40 -22.16 -6.74 2.90
N LYS A 41 -22.65 -6.14 1.80
CA LYS A 41 -21.83 -5.89 0.62
C LYS A 41 -20.68 -4.97 1.01
N PRO A 42 -19.42 -5.40 0.83
CA PRO A 42 -18.29 -4.52 1.05
C PRO A 42 -18.44 -3.34 0.10
N LYS A 43 -18.67 -2.15 0.67
CA LYS A 43 -18.74 -0.90 -0.07
C LYS A 43 -17.43 -0.81 -0.86
N GLN A 44 -17.52 -0.84 -2.19
CA GLN A 44 -16.35 -0.71 -3.03
C GLN A 44 -15.65 0.58 -2.60
N ALA A 45 -14.43 0.46 -2.07
CA ALA A 45 -13.66 1.59 -1.58
C ALA A 45 -13.20 2.38 -2.81
N THR A 46 -14.08 3.24 -3.32
CA THR A 46 -13.69 4.24 -4.32
C THR A 46 -12.57 5.07 -3.68
N PRO A 47 -11.38 5.16 -4.31
CA PRO A 47 -10.26 5.88 -3.73
C PRO A 47 -10.66 7.31 -3.39
N GLY A 48 -10.17 7.84 -2.27
CA GLY A 48 -10.39 9.23 -1.91
C GLY A 48 -9.76 10.15 -2.95
N TYR A 49 -10.27 11.38 -3.09
CA TYR A 49 -9.69 12.37 -4.01
C TYR A 49 -8.17 12.56 -3.81
N PHE A 50 -7.72 12.57 -2.55
CA PHE A 50 -6.30 12.68 -2.22
C PHE A 50 -5.49 11.45 -2.64
N ASP A 51 -6.05 10.25 -2.52
CA ASP A 51 -5.39 9.01 -2.95
C ASP A 51 -5.20 9.00 -4.47
N VAL A 52 -6.23 9.42 -5.21
CA VAL A 52 -6.16 9.55 -6.67
C VAL A 52 -5.10 10.58 -7.07
N LEU A 53 -5.06 11.74 -6.41
CA LEU A 53 -4.06 12.77 -6.67
C LEU A 53 -2.64 12.28 -6.38
N ALA A 54 -2.41 11.67 -5.21
CA ALA A 54 -1.11 11.11 -4.82
C ALA A 54 -0.63 10.05 -5.81
N ASN A 55 -1.52 9.13 -6.20
CA ASN A 55 -1.20 8.10 -7.18
C ASN A 55 -0.89 8.68 -8.57
N SER A 56 -1.63 9.71 -8.98
CA SER A 56 -1.39 10.39 -10.26
C SER A 56 -0.01 11.05 -10.30
N ILE A 57 0.41 11.69 -9.20
CA ILE A 57 1.76 12.26 -9.06
C ILE A 57 2.83 11.17 -9.16
N ASN A 58 2.66 10.06 -8.43
CA ASN A 58 3.61 8.95 -8.46
C ASN A 58 3.79 8.39 -9.89
N ILE A 59 2.69 8.17 -10.62
CA ILE A 59 2.73 7.68 -12.01
C ILE A 59 3.45 8.67 -12.92
N MET A 60 3.13 9.97 -12.83
CA MET A 60 3.78 10.99 -13.64
C MET A 60 5.29 11.06 -13.35
N GLN A 61 5.68 10.98 -12.07
CA GLN A 61 7.08 10.99 -11.66
C GLN A 61 7.85 9.77 -12.16
N ASP A 62 7.29 8.57 -12.07
CA ASP A 62 7.92 7.35 -12.61
C ASP A 62 8.13 7.49 -14.12
N ARG A 63 7.12 7.98 -14.85
CA ARG A 63 7.21 8.17 -16.30
C ARG A 63 8.28 9.20 -16.69
N ILE A 64 8.34 10.35 -16.01
CA ILE A 64 9.36 11.38 -16.26
C ILE A 64 10.76 10.83 -15.97
N THR A 65 10.93 10.15 -14.83
CA THR A 65 12.20 9.56 -14.42
C THR A 65 12.68 8.52 -15.42
N ARG A 66 11.83 7.56 -15.82
CA ARG A 66 12.16 6.54 -16.82
C ARG A 66 12.51 7.14 -18.17
N SER A 67 11.75 8.15 -18.61
CA SER A 67 12.02 8.87 -19.86
C SER A 67 13.41 9.53 -19.83
N ARG A 68 13.76 10.17 -18.71
CA ARG A 68 15.08 10.78 -18.54
C ARG A 68 16.20 9.75 -18.51
N ILE A 69 16.08 8.69 -17.72
CA ILE A 69 17.11 7.63 -17.63
C ILE A 69 17.31 6.95 -18.99
N ALA A 70 16.25 6.79 -19.78
CA ALA A 70 16.34 6.23 -21.13
C ALA A 70 17.03 7.18 -22.13
N GLY A 71 16.88 8.49 -21.97
CA GLY A 71 17.52 9.49 -22.83
C GLY A 71 18.96 9.81 -22.42
N GLU A 72 19.19 10.00 -21.12
CA GLU A 72 20.46 10.35 -20.51
C GLU A 72 20.69 9.44 -19.29
N PRO A 73 21.30 8.25 -19.48
CA PRO A 73 21.52 7.33 -18.39
C PRO A 73 22.55 7.91 -17.40
N PRO A 74 22.30 7.81 -16.08
CA PRO A 74 23.25 8.29 -15.08
C PRO A 74 24.49 7.39 -15.04
N HIS A 75 25.64 7.96 -14.69
CA HIS A 75 26.86 7.21 -14.45
C HIS A 75 26.73 6.22 -13.28
N VAL A 76 25.99 6.61 -12.24
CA VAL A 76 25.66 5.79 -11.07
C VAL A 76 24.20 6.03 -10.72
N LEU A 77 23.42 4.96 -10.59
CA LEU A 77 22.01 5.02 -10.22
C LEU A 77 21.83 4.56 -8.77
N LEU A 78 21.29 5.44 -7.92
CA LEU A 78 20.93 5.12 -6.54
C LEU A 78 19.44 4.76 -6.47
N THR A 79 19.13 3.59 -5.89
CA THR A 79 17.76 3.09 -5.73
C THR A 79 17.46 2.73 -4.26
N PRO A 80 17.28 3.74 -3.39
CA PRO A 80 16.91 3.49 -1.99
C PRO A 80 15.55 2.77 -1.90
N ARG A 81 15.43 1.81 -0.98
CA ARG A 81 14.24 0.96 -0.82
C ARG A 81 13.18 1.65 0.03
N LEU A 82 12.39 2.52 -0.60
CA LEU A 82 11.34 3.32 0.06
C LEU A 82 9.94 3.07 -0.55
N ALA A 83 9.71 1.91 -1.17
CA ALA A 83 8.46 1.60 -1.88
C ALA A 83 7.20 1.64 -0.99
N ASP A 84 7.36 1.41 0.30
CA ASP A 84 6.26 1.39 1.29
C ASP A 84 6.02 2.76 1.95
N MET A 85 6.68 3.82 1.47
CA MET A 85 6.56 5.17 2.03
C MET A 85 5.60 6.02 1.19
N GLY A 86 4.54 6.52 1.84
CA GLY A 86 3.61 7.46 1.25
C GLY A 86 4.16 8.90 1.22
N ILE A 87 3.54 9.75 0.39
CA ILE A 87 3.91 11.17 0.26
C ILE A 87 3.71 12.00 1.54
N PHE A 88 2.99 11.46 2.53
CA PHE A 88 2.66 12.12 3.79
C PHE A 88 3.19 11.39 5.04
N ASP A 89 4.07 10.40 4.88
CA ASP A 89 4.64 9.61 5.97
C ASP A 89 5.79 10.35 6.69
N PHE A 90 5.50 11.54 7.23
CA PHE A 90 6.51 12.40 7.87
C PHE A 90 7.07 11.81 9.18
N ASP A 91 6.33 10.92 9.82
CA ASP A 91 6.74 10.18 11.00
C ASP A 91 7.89 9.19 10.70
N LYS A 92 8.06 8.77 9.44
CA LYS A 92 9.08 7.80 9.02
C LYS A 92 10.37 8.44 8.51
N ALA A 93 10.59 9.73 8.74
CA ALA A 93 11.73 10.47 8.20
C ALA A 93 13.09 9.84 8.57
N GLU A 94 13.24 9.37 9.81
CA GLU A 94 14.48 8.73 10.26
C GLU A 94 14.83 7.48 9.43
N MET A 95 13.83 6.64 9.13
CA MET A 95 14.00 5.46 8.29
C MET A 95 14.40 5.83 6.86
N ALA A 96 13.80 6.88 6.29
CA ALA A 96 14.15 7.35 4.95
C ALA A 96 15.61 7.82 4.87
N ILE A 97 16.05 8.57 5.88
CA ILE A 97 17.41 9.09 5.95
C ILE A 97 18.42 7.94 6.07
N GLU A 98 18.16 6.96 6.95
CA GLU A 98 19.09 5.85 7.13
C GLU A 98 19.17 4.96 5.90
N GLU A 99 18.04 4.68 5.24
CA GLU A 99 18.03 3.96 3.97
C GLU A 99 18.80 4.71 2.88
N GLY A 100 18.65 6.05 2.82
CA GLY A 100 19.43 6.90 1.93
C GLY A 100 20.94 6.80 2.19
N ARG A 101 21.36 6.90 3.46
CA ARG A 101 22.78 6.73 3.84
C ARG A 101 23.29 5.34 3.50
N ARG A 102 22.50 4.31 3.75
CA ARG A 102 22.83 2.92 3.41
C ARG A 102 23.05 2.80 1.91
N CYS A 103 22.09 3.23 1.09
CA CYS A 103 22.18 3.21 -0.37
C CYS A 103 23.43 3.95 -0.88
N ALA A 104 23.70 5.16 -0.36
CA ALA A 104 24.88 5.93 -0.72
C ALA A 104 26.20 5.22 -0.37
N ARG A 105 26.30 4.64 0.84
CA ARG A 105 27.48 3.87 1.26
C ARG A 105 27.74 2.66 0.34
N TYR A 106 26.69 1.98 -0.10
CA TYR A 106 26.83 0.86 -1.04
C TYR A 106 27.38 1.27 -2.41
N ALA A 107 27.00 2.47 -2.89
CA ALA A 107 27.47 2.98 -4.18
C ALA A 107 28.83 3.69 -4.12
N LEU A 108 29.34 4.00 -2.92
CA LEU A 108 30.55 4.77 -2.71
C LEU A 108 31.78 4.22 -3.49
N PRO A 109 32.06 2.90 -3.50
CA PRO A 109 33.20 2.36 -4.23
C PRO A 109 33.12 2.62 -5.75
N GLU A 110 31.91 2.56 -6.32
CA GLU A 110 31.70 2.81 -7.75
C GLU A 110 31.88 4.30 -8.08
N ILE A 111 31.38 5.18 -7.22
CA ILE A 111 31.56 6.63 -7.35
C ILE A 111 33.06 6.98 -7.29
N GLU A 112 33.79 6.44 -6.31
CA GLU A 112 35.24 6.68 -6.17
C GLU A 112 36.02 6.18 -7.40
N ARG A 113 35.66 5.02 -7.94
CA ARG A 113 36.27 4.49 -9.17
C ARG A 113 36.08 5.44 -10.35
N LEU A 114 34.87 5.98 -10.53
CA LEU A 114 34.57 6.93 -11.61
C LEU A 114 35.31 8.26 -11.45
N LEU A 115 35.37 8.79 -10.22
CA LEU A 115 36.08 10.04 -9.93
C LEU A 115 37.59 9.93 -10.15
N ASN A 116 38.19 8.81 -9.73
CA ASN A 116 39.62 8.56 -9.91
C ASN A 116 39.96 8.29 -11.38
N GLY A 117 39.08 7.65 -12.14
CA GLY A 117 39.24 7.43 -13.58
C GLY A 117 39.18 8.69 -14.44
N HIS A 118 38.55 9.77 -13.94
CA HIS A 118 38.51 11.08 -14.63
C HIS A 118 39.71 11.99 -14.33
N ARG A 119 40.59 11.60 -13.39
CA ARG A 119 41.77 12.39 -12.96
C ARG A 119 43.09 11.91 -13.58
N ALA A 120 43.06 10.86 -14.41
CA ALA A 120 44.22 10.29 -15.09
C ALA A 120 44.36 10.80 -16.53
#